data_AF-A0A9X3BVG5-F1
#
_entry.id   AF-A0A9X3BVG5-F1
#
_cell.length_a   1.000
_cell.length_b   1.000
_cell.length_c   1.000
_cell.angle_alpha   90.00
_cell.angle_beta   90.00
_cell.angle_gamma   90.00
#
_symmetry.space_group_name_H-M   'P 1'
#
loop_
_entity.id
_entity.type
_entity.pdbx_description
1 polymer ?
#
loop_
_entity_poly.entity_id
_entity_poly.type
_entity_poly.pdbx_seq_one_letter_code
_entity_poly.pdbx_strand_id
1 'polypeptide(L)'
;MTDLDWRSHLSAADRDRIRALIHAATTVDGVAPVGDQVLRELAADRTRHLVAVDGDDIVGYLNLAPASEGTPAMAELVVDPPARRRGIGSQLATAGLAAGGEDARVWAHGNLEPARATARSLGLVVRRELLQMRRSLRDLPAPMTSQGVSVTTYSGPADDADLLRVNNAAFAWHPEQGGWTGADIAERRGEPWFDADGLFLGRDDATGELLGFHWTKIHDGDLGEVYVVGVDPSAQGRGLGATLTLTGLHHLAKRLSGSAQPTVMLYVEADNAAAVNTYRKLGFDVHSVDVAYAAGVSGS
;
A
#
# COMPACT_ATOMS: atom_id res chain seq x y z
N MET A 1 -34.59 4.67 -0.13
CA MET A 1 -34.05 5.38 1.06
C MET A 1 -32.85 4.55 1.44
N THR A 2 -31.68 5.15 1.54
CA THR A 2 -30.46 4.38 1.77
C THR A 2 -30.29 4.11 3.25
N ASP A 3 -30.28 2.84 3.64
CA ASP A 3 -30.05 2.39 5.01
C ASP A 3 -28.59 1.97 5.19
N LEU A 4 -28.01 2.26 6.36
CA LEU A 4 -26.65 1.89 6.72
C LEU A 4 -26.66 0.76 7.75
N ASP A 5 -25.96 -0.34 7.46
CA ASP A 5 -25.95 -1.53 8.30
C ASP A 5 -24.50 -1.96 8.63
N TRP A 6 -24.19 -2.01 9.93
CA TRP A 6 -22.89 -2.50 10.42
C TRP A 6 -22.92 -4.03 10.55
N ARG A 7 -21.98 -4.68 9.90
CA ARG A 7 -21.81 -6.13 9.89
C ARG A 7 -20.40 -6.50 10.37
N SER A 8 -20.33 -7.52 11.23
CA SER A 8 -19.07 -8.15 11.62
C SER A 8 -18.64 -9.26 10.67
N HIS A 9 -19.57 -9.76 9.85
CA HIS A 9 -19.35 -10.84 8.89
C HIS A 9 -20.15 -10.55 7.63
N LEU A 10 -19.64 -10.93 6.46
CA LEU A 10 -20.33 -10.75 5.18
C LEU A 10 -20.75 -12.11 4.60
N SER A 11 -21.99 -12.19 4.10
CA SER A 11 -22.45 -13.36 3.36
C SER A 11 -21.66 -13.52 2.04
N ALA A 12 -21.63 -14.73 1.46
CA ALA A 12 -21.00 -14.92 0.15
C ALA A 12 -21.58 -13.98 -0.92
N ALA A 13 -22.90 -13.80 -0.93
CA ALA A 13 -23.59 -12.90 -1.84
C ALA A 13 -23.21 -11.42 -1.63
N ASP A 14 -23.08 -10.97 -0.39
CA ASP A 14 -22.64 -9.59 -0.11
C ASP A 14 -21.20 -9.37 -0.55
N ARG A 15 -20.31 -10.34 -0.31
CA ARG A 15 -18.90 -10.25 -0.75
C ARG A 15 -18.80 -10.11 -2.26
N ASP A 16 -19.58 -10.87 -3.01
CA ASP A 16 -19.60 -10.80 -4.47
C ASP A 16 -20.14 -9.45 -4.97
N ARG A 17 -21.22 -8.94 -4.35
CA ARG A 17 -21.79 -7.62 -4.65
C ARG A 17 -20.80 -6.48 -4.33
N ILE A 18 -20.10 -6.55 -3.21
CA ILE A 18 -19.08 -5.56 -2.82
C ILE A 18 -17.89 -5.60 -3.77
N ARG A 19 -17.42 -6.79 -4.19
CA ARG A 19 -16.38 -6.91 -5.21
C ARG A 19 -16.82 -6.30 -6.55
N ALA A 20 -18.06 -6.54 -6.97
CA ALA A 20 -18.62 -5.94 -8.17
C ALA A 20 -18.70 -4.40 -8.08
N LEU A 21 -19.13 -3.87 -6.94
CA LEU A 21 -19.15 -2.43 -6.64
C LEU A 21 -17.75 -1.82 -6.73
N ILE A 22 -16.76 -2.43 -6.08
CA ILE A 22 -15.36 -1.99 -6.12
C ILE A 22 -14.86 -1.99 -7.56
N HIS A 23 -15.11 -3.06 -8.31
CA HIS A 23 -14.69 -3.17 -9.72
C HIS A 23 -15.34 -2.11 -10.62
N ALA A 24 -16.64 -1.84 -10.44
CA ALA A 24 -17.36 -0.80 -11.18
C ALA A 24 -16.78 0.58 -10.90
N ALA A 25 -16.51 0.90 -9.63
CA ALA A 25 -15.86 2.16 -9.25
C ALA A 25 -14.44 2.26 -9.81
N THR A 26 -13.62 1.21 -9.73
CA THR A 26 -12.28 1.16 -10.33
C THR A 26 -12.31 1.45 -11.82
N THR A 27 -13.27 0.86 -12.54
CA THR A 27 -13.42 1.05 -13.99
C THR A 27 -13.76 2.49 -14.35
N VAL A 28 -14.61 3.15 -13.56
CA VAL A 28 -15.02 4.55 -13.78
C VAL A 28 -13.93 5.54 -13.37
N ASP A 29 -13.26 5.28 -12.24
CA ASP A 29 -12.31 6.23 -11.64
C ASP A 29 -10.86 6.04 -12.11
N GLY A 30 -10.54 4.89 -12.72
CA GLY A 30 -9.18 4.52 -13.12
C GLY A 30 -8.25 4.19 -11.94
N VAL A 31 -8.76 4.19 -10.71
CA VAL A 31 -8.04 3.90 -9.46
C VAL A 31 -8.91 3.02 -8.58
N ALA A 32 -8.32 2.00 -7.96
CA ALA A 32 -9.04 1.16 -7.02
C ALA A 32 -9.46 1.98 -5.79
N PRO A 33 -10.75 1.97 -5.38
CA PRO A 33 -11.24 2.80 -4.29
C PRO A 33 -10.88 2.26 -2.90
N VAL A 34 -10.36 1.02 -2.83
CA VAL A 34 -9.88 0.37 -1.61
C VAL A 34 -8.61 -0.45 -1.92
N GLY A 35 -7.76 -0.69 -0.92
CA GLY A 35 -6.53 -1.46 -1.05
C GLY A 35 -6.73 -2.99 -1.00
N ASP A 36 -5.67 -3.73 -1.35
CA ASP A 36 -5.66 -5.20 -1.35
C ASP A 36 -6.04 -5.81 0.02
N GLN A 37 -5.68 -5.14 1.11
CA GLN A 37 -6.04 -5.59 2.47
C GLN A 37 -7.56 -5.67 2.63
N VAL A 38 -8.30 -4.64 2.20
CA VAL A 38 -9.77 -4.63 2.30
C VAL A 38 -10.39 -5.80 1.55
N LEU A 39 -9.84 -6.16 0.38
CA LEU A 39 -10.32 -7.30 -0.41
C LEU A 39 -10.06 -8.66 0.27
N ARG A 40 -8.96 -8.79 1.03
CA ARG A 40 -8.69 -9.96 1.87
C ARG A 40 -9.63 -10.01 3.08
N GLU A 41 -9.87 -8.87 3.70
CA GLU A 41 -10.73 -8.75 4.88
C GLU A 41 -12.22 -9.02 4.58
N LEU A 42 -12.67 -8.97 3.32
CA LEU A 42 -14.04 -9.35 2.96
C LEU A 42 -14.43 -10.77 3.43
N ALA A 43 -13.46 -11.68 3.53
CA ALA A 43 -13.70 -13.07 3.92
C ALA A 43 -13.24 -13.40 5.35
N ALA A 44 -12.77 -12.42 6.11
CA ALA A 44 -12.26 -12.58 7.46
C ALA A 44 -13.05 -11.71 8.45
N ASP A 45 -12.98 -12.06 9.73
CA ASP A 45 -13.78 -11.40 10.78
C ASP A 45 -12.92 -10.45 11.63
N ARG A 46 -11.84 -9.90 11.05
CA ARG A 46 -10.90 -9.01 11.75
C ARG A 46 -11.24 -7.52 11.63
N THR A 47 -12.16 -7.17 10.74
CA THR A 47 -12.58 -5.79 10.48
C THR A 47 -14.09 -5.65 10.60
N ARG A 48 -14.57 -4.41 10.60
CA ARG A 48 -16.01 -4.12 10.58
C ARG A 48 -16.42 -3.62 9.20
N HIS A 49 -17.60 -4.02 8.76
CA HIS A 49 -18.14 -3.67 7.45
C HIS A 49 -19.38 -2.80 7.64
N LEU A 50 -19.45 -1.67 6.93
CA LEU A 50 -20.64 -0.83 6.88
C LEU A 50 -21.16 -0.84 5.44
N VAL A 51 -22.39 -1.30 5.26
CA VAL A 51 -23.02 -1.46 3.95
C VAL A 51 -24.13 -0.43 3.80
N ALA A 52 -24.13 0.31 2.68
CA ALA A 52 -25.22 1.20 2.30
C ALA A 52 -26.14 0.49 1.31
N VAL A 53 -27.40 0.29 1.71
CA VAL A 53 -28.38 -0.50 0.97
C VAL A 53 -29.51 0.41 0.49
N ASP A 54 -29.86 0.35 -0.80
CA ASP A 54 -31.05 1.01 -1.36
C ASP A 54 -31.93 -0.05 -2.02
N GLY A 55 -33.02 -0.44 -1.34
CA GLY A 55 -33.80 -1.61 -1.73
C GLY A 55 -33.03 -2.91 -1.49
N ASP A 56 -32.80 -3.71 -2.53
CA ASP A 56 -32.02 -4.95 -2.46
C ASP A 56 -30.55 -4.76 -2.89
N ASP A 57 -30.18 -3.55 -3.30
CA ASP A 57 -28.87 -3.23 -3.90
C ASP A 57 -27.91 -2.62 -2.89
N ILE A 58 -26.65 -3.09 -2.92
CA ILE A 58 -25.55 -2.47 -2.18
C ILE A 58 -24.99 -1.34 -3.02
N VAL A 59 -25.26 -0.10 -2.61
CA VAL A 59 -24.88 1.13 -3.33
C VAL A 59 -23.68 1.85 -2.72
N GLY A 60 -23.17 1.33 -1.59
CA GLY A 60 -21.96 1.83 -0.95
C GLY A 60 -21.43 0.86 0.09
N TYR A 61 -20.13 0.94 0.34
CA TYR A 61 -19.42 0.06 1.26
C TYR A 61 -18.32 0.83 1.97
N LEU A 62 -18.10 0.52 3.24
CA LEU A 62 -16.95 0.96 4.02
C LEU A 62 -16.40 -0.23 4.80
N ASN A 63 -15.08 -0.41 4.73
CA ASN A 63 -14.33 -1.25 5.66
C ASN A 63 -13.74 -0.37 6.76
N LEU A 64 -13.78 -0.85 8.01
CA LEU A 64 -13.12 -0.22 9.14
C LEU A 64 -12.15 -1.22 9.79
N ALA A 65 -10.87 -1.02 9.56
CA ALA A 65 -9.80 -1.70 10.29
C ALA A 65 -9.66 -1.09 11.69
N PRO A 66 -9.56 -1.92 12.75
CA PRO A 66 -9.41 -1.45 14.11
C PRO A 66 -8.07 -0.74 14.31
N ALA A 67 -8.00 0.14 15.32
CA ALA A 67 -6.72 0.69 15.77
C ALA A 67 -5.82 -0.43 16.33
N SER A 68 -4.51 -0.26 16.17
CA SER A 68 -3.47 -1.12 16.77
C SER A 68 -2.42 -0.25 17.47
N GLU A 69 -1.42 -0.86 18.13
CA GLU A 69 -0.36 -0.09 18.78
C GLU A 69 0.32 0.86 17.80
N GLY A 70 0.22 2.17 18.08
CA GLY A 70 0.80 3.24 17.24
C GLY A 70 0.06 3.53 15.93
N THR A 71 -1.03 2.83 15.62
CA THR A 71 -1.78 3.00 14.35
C THR A 71 -3.27 3.26 14.62
N PRO A 72 -3.83 4.40 14.19
CA PRO A 72 -5.24 4.69 14.39
C PRO A 72 -6.13 3.80 13.51
N ALA A 73 -7.41 3.70 13.87
CA ALA A 73 -8.40 3.00 13.05
C ALA A 73 -8.47 3.62 11.64
N MET A 74 -8.57 2.77 10.63
CA MET A 74 -8.56 3.18 9.23
C MET A 74 -9.82 2.73 8.52
N ALA A 75 -10.52 3.69 7.92
CA ALA A 75 -11.66 3.43 7.07
C ALA A 75 -11.31 3.59 5.59
N GLU A 76 -11.79 2.68 4.76
CA GLU A 76 -11.74 2.78 3.30
C GLU A 76 -13.16 2.58 2.76
N LEU A 77 -13.59 3.44 1.85
CA LEU A 77 -14.99 3.44 1.41
C LEU A 77 -15.16 3.70 -0.09
N VAL A 78 -16.24 3.15 -0.63
CA VAL A 78 -16.64 3.29 -2.02
C VAL A 78 -18.14 3.54 -2.10
N VAL A 79 -18.55 4.37 -3.05
CA VAL A 79 -19.96 4.58 -3.43
C VAL A 79 -20.10 4.25 -4.90
N ASP A 80 -21.17 3.52 -5.23
CA ASP A 80 -21.50 3.11 -6.59
C ASP A 80 -21.56 4.34 -7.50
N PRO A 81 -20.84 4.39 -8.64
CA PRO A 81 -20.78 5.60 -9.46
C PRO A 81 -22.14 6.22 -9.83
N PRO A 82 -23.17 5.45 -10.23
CA PRO A 82 -24.53 5.97 -10.44
C PRO A 82 -25.19 6.52 -9.16
N ALA A 83 -24.83 6.02 -7.98
CA ALA A 83 -25.37 6.41 -6.68
C ALA A 83 -24.67 7.62 -6.03
N ARG A 84 -23.60 8.14 -6.64
CA ARG A 84 -22.86 9.31 -6.13
C ARG A 84 -23.73 10.56 -6.09
N ARG A 85 -23.27 11.54 -5.30
CA ARG A 85 -23.91 12.85 -5.10
C ARG A 85 -25.29 12.80 -4.42
N ARG A 86 -25.63 11.68 -3.78
CA ARG A 86 -26.85 11.49 -2.97
C ARG A 86 -26.60 11.54 -1.45
N GLY A 87 -25.40 11.96 -1.01
CA GLY A 87 -25.01 12.04 0.41
C GLY A 87 -24.46 10.75 1.03
N ILE A 88 -24.57 9.61 0.35
CA ILE A 88 -24.15 8.28 0.85
C ILE A 88 -22.70 8.27 1.32
N GLY A 89 -21.76 8.81 0.54
CA GLY A 89 -20.34 8.84 0.90
C GLY A 89 -20.07 9.64 2.17
N SER A 90 -20.77 10.77 2.36
CA SER A 90 -20.68 11.57 3.59
C SER A 90 -21.21 10.81 4.80
N GLN A 91 -22.32 10.08 4.64
CA GLN A 91 -22.90 9.27 5.71
C GLN A 91 -21.98 8.10 6.11
N LEU A 92 -21.43 7.38 5.12
CA LEU A 92 -20.45 6.31 5.35
C LEU A 92 -19.22 6.84 6.09
N ALA A 93 -18.58 7.90 5.59
CA ALA A 93 -17.40 8.49 6.21
C ALA A 93 -17.67 8.95 7.64
N THR A 94 -18.79 9.63 7.88
CA THR A 94 -19.19 10.08 9.23
C THR A 94 -19.37 8.91 10.19
N ALA A 95 -20.08 7.86 9.76
CA ALA A 95 -20.32 6.68 10.56
C ALA A 95 -19.03 5.89 10.84
N GLY A 96 -18.15 5.75 9.84
CA GLY A 96 -16.86 5.07 9.97
C GLY A 96 -15.92 5.79 10.94
N LEU A 97 -15.78 7.12 10.80
CA LEU A 97 -14.97 7.94 11.71
C LEU A 97 -15.50 7.85 13.15
N ALA A 98 -16.81 8.01 13.36
CA ALA A 98 -17.42 7.90 14.68
C ALA A 98 -17.22 6.51 15.31
N ALA A 99 -17.27 5.44 14.51
CA ALA A 99 -17.07 4.08 14.97
C ALA A 99 -15.59 3.74 15.26
N GLY A 100 -14.65 4.44 14.63
CA GLY A 100 -13.20 4.24 14.79
C GLY A 100 -12.56 5.03 15.93
N GLY A 101 -13.26 6.03 16.48
CA GLY A 101 -12.78 6.88 17.58
C GLY A 101 -12.13 8.20 17.11
N GLU A 102 -11.54 8.93 18.06
CA GLU A 102 -11.06 10.31 17.87
C GLU A 102 -10.00 10.44 16.76
N ASP A 103 -9.05 9.50 16.72
CA ASP A 103 -7.96 9.51 15.74
C ASP A 103 -8.28 8.77 14.43
N ALA A 104 -9.52 8.28 14.27
CA ALA A 104 -9.91 7.53 13.10
C ALA A 104 -9.66 8.31 11.81
N ARG A 105 -9.24 7.59 10.78
CA ARG A 105 -8.92 8.16 9.47
C ARG A 105 -9.75 7.52 8.37
N VAL A 106 -9.97 8.25 7.29
CA VAL A 106 -10.54 7.74 6.05
C VAL A 106 -9.49 7.89 4.94
N TRP A 107 -9.16 6.78 4.28
CA TRP A 107 -8.21 6.76 3.19
C TRP A 107 -8.87 7.14 1.86
N ALA A 108 -8.16 7.94 1.05
CA ALA A 108 -8.57 8.37 -0.27
C ALA A 108 -7.48 8.02 -1.29
N HIS A 109 -7.60 6.84 -1.91
CA HIS A 109 -6.73 6.38 -3.00
C HIS A 109 -6.78 7.35 -4.19
N GLY A 110 -5.61 7.79 -4.66
CA GLY A 110 -5.42 8.79 -5.71
C GLY A 110 -5.88 10.22 -5.35
N ASN A 111 -6.44 10.42 -4.15
CA ASN A 111 -6.99 11.69 -3.67
C ASN A 111 -7.84 12.42 -4.71
N LEU A 112 -8.76 11.69 -5.36
CA LEU A 112 -9.59 12.17 -6.46
C LEU A 112 -10.51 13.34 -6.05
N GLU A 113 -10.96 14.15 -7.02
CA GLU A 113 -11.80 15.32 -6.74
C GLU A 113 -13.07 15.01 -5.93
N PRO A 114 -13.81 13.91 -6.18
CA PRO A 114 -14.96 13.55 -5.35
C PRO A 114 -14.60 13.30 -3.87
N ALA A 115 -13.44 12.68 -3.60
CA ALA A 115 -12.95 12.46 -2.24
C ALA A 115 -12.56 13.78 -1.57
N ARG A 116 -11.83 14.65 -2.27
CA ARG A 116 -11.48 16.00 -1.78
C ARG A 116 -12.70 16.87 -1.49
N ALA A 117 -13.72 16.81 -2.35
CA ALA A 117 -14.98 17.51 -2.15
C ALA A 117 -15.74 16.97 -0.92
N THR A 118 -15.79 15.65 -0.75
CA THR A 118 -16.41 15.01 0.42
C THR A 118 -15.68 15.38 1.71
N ALA A 119 -14.35 15.28 1.73
CA ALA A 119 -13.52 15.67 2.86
C ALA A 119 -13.75 17.14 3.27
N ARG A 120 -13.74 18.06 2.29
CA ARG A 120 -14.05 19.49 2.55
C ARG A 120 -15.46 19.68 3.12
N SER A 121 -16.46 18.98 2.58
CA SER A 121 -17.85 19.09 3.06
C SER A 121 -18.03 18.61 4.51
N LEU A 122 -17.17 17.69 4.96
CA LEU A 122 -17.15 17.14 6.30
C LEU A 122 -16.15 17.87 7.23
N GLY A 123 -15.44 18.89 6.75
CA GLY A 123 -14.42 19.59 7.53
C GLY A 123 -13.19 18.72 7.87
N LEU A 124 -12.94 17.66 7.11
CA LEU A 124 -11.79 16.78 7.32
C LEU A 124 -10.51 17.43 6.80
N VAL A 125 -9.40 17.09 7.45
CA VAL A 125 -8.06 17.61 7.14
C VAL A 125 -7.10 16.47 6.81
N VAL A 126 -6.09 16.76 6.01
CA VAL A 126 -5.02 15.82 5.65
C VAL A 126 -4.18 15.51 6.89
N ARG A 127 -3.94 14.22 7.16
CA ARG A 127 -3.08 13.74 8.25
C ARG A 127 -1.87 12.95 7.79
N ARG A 128 -1.96 12.29 6.64
CA ARG A 128 -0.89 11.49 6.02
C ARG A 128 -1.05 11.56 4.52
N GLU A 129 0.06 11.69 3.83
CA GLU A 129 0.14 11.66 2.37
C GLU A 129 1.12 10.56 1.96
N LEU A 130 0.65 9.61 1.19
CA LEU A 130 1.46 8.53 0.63
C LEU A 130 1.63 8.79 -0.86
N LEU A 131 2.85 9.08 -1.29
CA LEU A 131 3.17 9.35 -2.68
C LEU A 131 3.32 8.02 -3.41
N GLN A 132 2.53 7.82 -4.47
CA GLN A 132 2.83 6.81 -5.46
C GLN A 132 3.75 7.43 -6.50
N MET A 133 4.98 6.93 -6.61
CA MET A 133 5.92 7.36 -7.64
C MET A 133 6.05 6.31 -8.72
N ARG A 134 6.22 6.73 -9.98
CA ARG A 134 6.42 5.82 -11.11
C ARG A 134 7.59 6.25 -11.97
N ARG A 135 8.13 5.29 -12.72
CA ARG A 135 9.02 5.54 -13.87
C ARG A 135 8.87 4.46 -14.92
N SER A 136 9.28 4.77 -16.14
CA SER A 136 9.52 3.72 -17.14
C SER A 136 10.71 2.86 -16.73
N LEU A 137 10.62 1.57 -17.02
CA LEU A 137 11.72 0.60 -16.95
C LEU A 137 12.63 0.66 -18.18
N ARG A 138 12.40 1.59 -19.11
CA ARG A 138 13.34 1.93 -20.18
C ARG A 138 14.41 2.88 -19.66
N ASP A 139 15.57 2.85 -20.31
CA ASP A 139 16.69 3.74 -20.05
C ASP A 139 17.06 3.79 -18.56
N LEU A 140 17.10 2.62 -17.92
CA LEU A 140 17.54 2.49 -16.54
C LEU A 140 19.00 2.97 -16.41
N PRO A 141 19.35 3.67 -15.30
CA PRO A 141 20.75 3.86 -14.94
C PRO A 141 21.49 2.53 -14.92
N ALA A 142 22.78 2.53 -15.27
CA ALA A 142 23.59 1.33 -15.23
C ALA A 142 23.55 0.68 -13.83
N PRO A 143 23.59 -0.67 -13.73
CA PRO A 143 23.68 -1.34 -12.45
C PRO A 143 24.82 -0.77 -11.60
N MET A 144 24.54 -0.55 -10.31
CA MET A 144 25.54 -0.11 -9.34
C MET A 144 26.08 -1.30 -8.57
N THR A 145 27.31 -1.18 -8.08
CA THR A 145 27.89 -2.12 -7.11
C THR A 145 28.16 -1.38 -5.81
N SER A 146 28.01 -2.08 -4.69
CA SER A 146 28.40 -1.58 -3.38
C SER A 146 29.66 -2.33 -2.94
N GLN A 147 30.72 -1.61 -2.60
CA GLN A 147 31.99 -2.21 -2.19
C GLN A 147 31.79 -3.06 -0.92
N GLY A 148 32.31 -4.30 -0.94
CA GLY A 148 32.20 -5.27 0.16
C GLY A 148 30.79 -5.82 0.37
N VAL A 149 29.92 -5.74 -0.64
CA VAL A 149 28.56 -6.28 -0.58
C VAL A 149 28.28 -7.14 -1.80
N SER A 150 27.89 -8.38 -1.56
CA SER A 150 27.33 -9.28 -2.56
C SER A 150 25.81 -9.20 -2.56
N VAL A 151 25.21 -9.30 -3.74
CA VAL A 151 23.75 -9.34 -3.88
C VAL A 151 23.35 -10.71 -4.40
N THR A 152 22.55 -11.42 -3.63
CA THR A 152 21.96 -12.72 -3.99
C THR A 152 20.43 -12.63 -3.98
N THR A 153 19.75 -13.67 -4.47
CA THR A 153 18.30 -13.80 -4.28
C THR A 153 17.98 -14.58 -3.03
N TYR A 154 16.75 -14.46 -2.57
CA TYR A 154 16.20 -15.19 -1.44
C TYR A 154 16.16 -16.70 -1.70
N SER A 155 16.68 -17.47 -0.74
CA SER A 155 16.88 -18.93 -0.85
C SER A 155 15.78 -19.75 -0.17
N GLY A 156 14.84 -19.11 0.51
CA GLY A 156 13.79 -19.77 1.26
C GLY A 156 13.80 -19.41 2.75
N PRO A 157 13.03 -20.14 3.59
CA PRO A 157 12.80 -19.78 4.98
C PRO A 157 14.05 -19.65 5.86
N ALA A 158 15.20 -20.14 5.41
CA ALA A 158 16.48 -19.94 6.09
C ALA A 158 16.92 -18.46 6.14
N ASP A 159 16.47 -17.63 5.18
CA ASP A 159 16.75 -16.19 5.13
C ASP A 159 15.78 -15.36 6.00
N ASP A 160 14.68 -15.95 6.49
CA ASP A 160 13.60 -15.20 7.16
C ASP A 160 14.08 -14.45 8.40
N ALA A 161 14.96 -15.07 9.19
CA ALA A 161 15.45 -14.46 10.44
C ALA A 161 16.23 -13.17 10.16
N ASP A 162 17.11 -13.21 9.15
CA ASP A 162 17.88 -12.04 8.71
C ASP A 162 16.95 -10.99 8.09
N LEU A 163 16.02 -11.42 7.23
CA LEU A 163 15.07 -10.54 6.56
C LEU A 163 14.19 -9.78 7.58
N LEU A 164 13.65 -10.49 8.57
CA LEU A 164 12.87 -9.88 9.66
C LEU A 164 13.70 -8.92 10.50
N ARG A 165 14.94 -9.28 10.84
CA ARG A 165 15.83 -8.41 11.61
C ARG A 165 16.06 -7.09 10.89
N VAL A 166 16.43 -7.14 9.61
CA VAL A 166 16.69 -5.94 8.80
C VAL A 166 15.40 -5.15 8.56
N ASN A 167 14.28 -5.82 8.25
CA ASN A 167 12.98 -5.17 8.07
C ASN A 167 12.59 -4.39 9.32
N ASN A 168 12.56 -5.06 10.47
CA ASN A 168 12.11 -4.46 11.71
C ASN A 168 13.05 -3.35 12.20
N ALA A 169 14.35 -3.41 11.86
CA ALA A 169 15.28 -2.33 12.13
C ALA A 169 15.08 -1.12 11.19
N ALA A 170 14.96 -1.36 9.88
CA ALA A 170 14.78 -0.30 8.87
C ALA A 170 13.43 0.44 9.03
N PHE A 171 12.41 -0.28 9.49
CA PHE A 171 11.03 0.18 9.61
C PHE A 171 10.53 0.25 11.06
N ALA A 172 11.42 0.37 12.04
CA ALA A 172 11.07 0.41 13.47
C ALA A 172 10.04 1.50 13.83
N TRP A 173 9.96 2.56 13.02
CA TRP A 173 9.04 3.69 13.17
C TRP A 173 7.75 3.53 12.35
N HIS A 174 7.66 2.56 11.44
CA HIS A 174 6.59 2.47 10.45
C HIS A 174 5.42 1.63 10.99
N PRO A 175 4.17 2.16 10.97
CA PRO A 175 3.02 1.49 11.57
C PRO A 175 2.70 0.12 10.94
N GLU A 176 2.82 0.01 9.62
CA GLU A 176 2.39 -1.19 8.86
C GLU A 176 3.55 -2.11 8.42
N GLN A 177 4.79 -1.63 8.49
CA GLN A 177 5.98 -2.31 7.96
C GLN A 177 6.96 -2.71 9.07
N GLY A 178 6.91 -2.02 10.22
CA GLY A 178 7.61 -2.42 11.43
C GLY A 178 6.93 -3.61 12.11
N GLY A 179 7.69 -4.31 12.96
CA GLY A 179 7.14 -5.37 13.82
C GLY A 179 6.68 -6.63 13.10
N TRP A 180 7.09 -6.85 11.85
CA TRP A 180 6.78 -8.06 11.12
C TRP A 180 7.30 -9.31 11.84
N THR A 181 6.57 -10.39 11.66
CA THR A 181 6.84 -11.72 12.19
C THR A 181 6.99 -12.73 11.06
N GLY A 182 7.36 -13.97 11.39
CA GLY A 182 7.39 -15.07 10.41
C GLY A 182 6.04 -15.33 9.75
N ALA A 183 4.92 -14.98 10.40
CA ALA A 183 3.59 -15.10 9.82
C ALA A 183 3.39 -14.11 8.66
N ASP A 184 3.88 -12.88 8.79
CA ASP A 184 3.75 -11.84 7.76
C ASP A 184 4.52 -12.19 6.48
N ILE A 185 5.71 -12.80 6.63
CA ILE A 185 6.46 -13.35 5.50
C ILE A 185 5.74 -14.56 4.91
N ALA A 186 5.25 -15.49 5.75
CA ALA A 186 4.57 -16.69 5.27
C ALA A 186 3.30 -16.36 4.48
N GLU A 187 2.51 -15.37 4.92
CA GLU A 187 1.33 -14.88 4.20
C GLU A 187 1.73 -14.36 2.81
N ARG A 188 2.76 -13.50 2.73
CA ARG A 188 3.23 -12.91 1.46
C ARG A 188 3.86 -13.95 0.52
N ARG A 189 4.55 -14.96 1.05
CA ARG A 189 5.04 -16.09 0.24
C ARG A 189 3.92 -16.96 -0.31
N GLY A 190 2.76 -16.98 0.33
CA GLY A 190 1.57 -17.70 -0.13
C GLY A 190 0.81 -16.99 -1.24
N GLU A 191 1.13 -15.73 -1.53
CA GLU A 191 0.44 -14.95 -2.56
C GLU A 191 0.86 -15.38 -3.98
N PRO A 192 -0.05 -15.36 -4.97
CA PRO A 192 0.25 -15.80 -6.34
C PRO A 192 1.33 -14.99 -7.06
N TRP A 193 1.60 -13.76 -6.59
CA TRP A 193 2.61 -12.88 -7.17
C TRP A 193 4.02 -13.13 -6.62
N PHE A 194 4.17 -13.95 -5.57
CA PHE A 194 5.47 -14.19 -4.95
C PHE A 194 6.45 -14.86 -5.91
N ASP A 195 7.62 -14.23 -6.08
CA ASP A 195 8.75 -14.77 -6.85
C ASP A 195 10.03 -14.62 -6.00
N ALA A 196 10.66 -15.74 -5.64
CA ALA A 196 11.90 -15.76 -4.86
C ALA A 196 13.06 -15.08 -5.61
N ASP A 197 13.06 -15.17 -6.95
CA ASP A 197 14.07 -14.51 -7.79
C ASP A 197 13.85 -12.99 -7.88
N GLY A 198 12.70 -12.50 -7.40
CA GLY A 198 12.35 -11.08 -7.28
C GLY A 198 12.65 -10.48 -5.90
N LEU A 199 13.21 -11.25 -4.96
CA LEU A 199 13.62 -10.78 -3.63
C LEU A 199 15.15 -10.81 -3.50
N PHE A 200 15.76 -9.63 -3.53
CA PHE A 200 17.22 -9.44 -3.50
C PHE A 200 17.72 -9.17 -2.09
N LEU A 201 18.82 -9.83 -1.71
CA LEU A 201 19.47 -9.76 -0.42
C LEU A 201 20.90 -9.23 -0.59
N GLY A 202 21.20 -8.09 0.02
CA GLY A 202 22.55 -7.51 0.05
C GLY A 202 23.29 -7.94 1.32
N ARG A 203 24.32 -8.78 1.17
CA ARG A 203 25.09 -9.35 2.28
C ARG A 203 26.51 -8.79 2.32
N ASP A 204 27.00 -8.52 3.53
CA ASP A 204 28.39 -8.12 3.76
C ASP A 204 29.35 -9.26 3.39
N ASP A 205 30.34 -8.99 2.54
CA ASP A 205 31.24 -10.04 2.02
C ASP A 205 32.15 -10.63 3.09
N ALA A 206 32.44 -9.89 4.17
CA ALA A 206 33.35 -10.34 5.22
C ALA A 206 32.63 -11.18 6.29
N THR A 207 31.37 -10.85 6.59
CA THR A 207 30.61 -11.44 7.70
C THR A 207 29.45 -12.32 7.25
N GLY A 208 28.96 -12.15 6.02
CA GLY A 208 27.75 -12.79 5.50
C GLY A 208 26.45 -12.17 6.03
N GLU A 209 26.52 -11.15 6.88
CA GLU A 209 25.36 -10.50 7.49
C GLU A 209 24.51 -9.79 6.45
N LEU A 210 23.18 -9.92 6.55
CA LEU A 210 22.26 -9.16 5.71
C LEU A 210 22.29 -7.67 6.08
N LEU A 211 22.63 -6.82 5.13
CA LEU A 211 22.69 -5.36 5.31
C LEU A 211 21.46 -4.64 4.74
N GLY A 212 20.73 -5.29 3.83
CA GLY A 212 19.58 -4.71 3.17
C GLY A 212 18.93 -5.69 2.21
N PHE A 213 17.71 -5.37 1.79
CA PHE A 213 16.97 -6.16 0.81
C PHE A 213 16.12 -5.27 -0.09
N HIS A 214 15.75 -5.82 -1.25
CA HIS A 214 14.74 -5.25 -2.11
C HIS A 214 13.83 -6.37 -2.61
N TRP A 215 12.58 -6.31 -2.19
CA TRP A 215 11.50 -7.18 -2.64
C TRP A 215 10.76 -6.48 -3.79
N THR A 216 10.73 -7.12 -4.96
CA THR A 216 9.95 -6.67 -6.11
C THR A 216 8.64 -7.45 -6.22
N LYS A 217 7.60 -6.82 -6.77
CA LYS A 217 6.32 -7.45 -7.11
C LYS A 217 6.00 -7.14 -8.57
N ILE A 218 5.36 -8.09 -9.25
CA ILE A 218 4.78 -7.89 -10.59
C ILE A 218 3.26 -8.00 -10.43
N HIS A 219 2.54 -6.96 -10.85
CA HIS A 219 1.07 -6.92 -10.78
C HIS A 219 0.45 -7.61 -12.00
N ASP A 220 0.90 -7.21 -13.19
CA ASP A 220 0.40 -7.70 -14.47
C ASP A 220 1.53 -7.68 -15.54
N GLY A 221 1.15 -7.73 -16.81
CA GLY A 221 2.09 -7.81 -17.92
C GLY A 221 2.92 -6.55 -18.18
N ASP A 222 2.59 -5.40 -17.58
CA ASP A 222 3.31 -4.15 -17.82
C ASP A 222 3.80 -3.42 -16.56
N LEU A 223 3.34 -3.83 -15.38
CA LEU A 223 3.56 -3.09 -14.13
C LEU A 223 4.29 -3.90 -13.06
N GLY A 224 5.50 -3.44 -12.75
CA GLY A 224 6.27 -3.86 -11.59
C GLY A 224 6.14 -2.90 -10.41
N GLU A 225 6.60 -3.33 -9.25
CA GLU A 225 6.61 -2.55 -8.02
C GLU A 225 7.90 -2.78 -7.22
N VAL A 226 8.45 -1.69 -6.67
CA VAL A 226 9.37 -1.73 -5.52
C VAL A 226 8.50 -1.98 -4.29
N TYR A 227 8.24 -3.25 -3.99
CA TYR A 227 7.27 -3.65 -2.97
C TYR A 227 7.77 -3.31 -1.56
N VAL A 228 9.02 -3.71 -1.25
CA VAL A 228 9.70 -3.30 -0.02
C VAL A 228 11.17 -3.10 -0.31
N VAL A 229 11.75 -1.99 0.14
CA VAL A 229 13.20 -1.79 0.17
C VAL A 229 13.63 -1.35 1.56
N GLY A 230 14.49 -2.15 2.19
CA GLY A 230 14.97 -1.91 3.55
C GLY A 230 16.48 -1.98 3.60
N VAL A 231 17.10 -1.04 4.31
CA VAL A 231 18.54 -1.06 4.60
C VAL A 231 18.72 -0.94 6.10
N ASP A 232 19.49 -1.86 6.67
CA ASP A 232 19.85 -1.85 8.08
C ASP A 232 20.41 -0.47 8.46
N PRO A 233 19.92 0.19 9.53
CA PRO A 233 20.41 1.49 9.96
C PRO A 233 21.94 1.58 10.09
N SER A 234 22.62 0.49 10.49
CA SER A 234 24.08 0.42 10.59
C SER A 234 24.81 0.46 9.24
N ALA A 235 24.11 0.15 8.15
CA ALA A 235 24.63 0.12 6.78
C ALA A 235 24.14 1.28 5.90
N GLN A 236 23.35 2.20 6.44
CA GLN A 236 22.84 3.38 5.70
C GLN A 236 23.96 4.36 5.34
N GLY A 237 23.69 5.26 4.38
CA GLY A 237 24.66 6.26 3.91
C GLY A 237 25.77 5.73 2.99
N ARG A 238 25.82 4.41 2.73
CA ARG A 238 26.83 3.76 1.87
C ARG A 238 26.39 3.57 0.41
N GLY A 239 25.22 4.07 0.03
CA GLY A 239 24.64 3.87 -1.31
C GLY A 239 23.96 2.53 -1.54
N LEU A 240 23.93 1.63 -0.54
CA LEU A 240 23.35 0.28 -0.64
C LEU A 240 21.88 0.29 -1.08
N GLY A 241 21.06 1.21 -0.55
CA GLY A 241 19.66 1.33 -0.95
C GLY A 241 19.50 1.57 -2.45
N ALA A 242 20.28 2.50 -3.03
CA ALA A 242 20.26 2.76 -4.47
C ALA A 242 20.73 1.57 -5.29
N THR A 243 21.77 0.85 -4.82
CA THR A 243 22.25 -0.39 -5.44
C THR A 243 21.15 -1.46 -5.47
N LEU A 244 20.51 -1.74 -4.34
CA LEU A 244 19.43 -2.72 -4.24
C LEU A 244 18.22 -2.33 -5.09
N THR A 245 17.81 -1.05 -5.05
CA THR A 245 16.74 -0.55 -5.91
C THR A 245 17.06 -0.80 -7.37
N LEU A 246 18.23 -0.37 -7.87
CA LEU A 246 18.62 -0.58 -9.27
C LEU A 246 18.68 -2.06 -9.65
N THR A 247 19.19 -2.94 -8.79
CA THR A 247 19.19 -4.38 -9.05
C THR A 247 17.77 -4.90 -9.32
N GLY A 248 16.81 -4.53 -8.46
CA GLY A 248 15.41 -4.92 -8.67
C GLY A 248 14.77 -4.26 -9.89
N LEU A 249 15.11 -3.01 -10.21
CA LEU A 249 14.63 -2.36 -11.43
C LEU A 249 15.10 -3.08 -12.70
N HIS A 250 16.38 -3.47 -12.75
CA HIS A 250 16.93 -4.25 -13.88
C HIS A 250 16.29 -5.63 -13.98
N HIS A 251 16.00 -6.27 -12.85
CA HIS A 251 15.22 -7.51 -12.83
C HIS A 251 13.82 -7.31 -13.41
N LEU A 252 13.07 -6.31 -12.95
CA LEU A 252 11.73 -6.01 -13.45
C LEU A 252 11.75 -5.66 -14.95
N ALA A 253 12.72 -4.87 -15.40
CA ALA A 253 12.88 -4.54 -16.82
C ALA A 253 13.08 -5.79 -17.69
N LYS A 254 13.85 -6.77 -17.18
CA LYS A 254 14.03 -8.06 -17.86
C LYS A 254 12.74 -8.89 -17.85
N ARG A 255 12.03 -8.96 -16.73
CA ARG A 255 10.78 -9.74 -16.62
C ARG A 255 9.65 -9.15 -17.47
N LEU A 256 9.62 -7.84 -17.62
CA LEU A 256 8.60 -7.10 -18.37
C LEU A 256 9.07 -6.69 -19.78
N SER A 257 10.11 -7.34 -20.32
CA SER A 257 10.69 -6.97 -21.62
C SER A 257 9.71 -7.13 -22.80
N GLY A 258 8.67 -7.95 -22.64
CA GLY A 258 7.61 -8.12 -23.63
C GLY A 258 6.56 -6.99 -23.63
N SER A 259 6.57 -6.13 -22.61
CA SER A 259 5.63 -5.02 -22.51
C SER A 259 5.98 -3.88 -23.48
N ALA A 260 4.95 -3.28 -24.07
CA ALA A 260 5.08 -2.07 -24.87
C ALA A 260 5.36 -0.82 -24.00
N GLN A 261 5.00 -0.84 -22.71
CA GLN A 261 5.16 0.28 -21.78
C GLN A 261 5.55 -0.21 -20.37
N PRO A 262 6.70 -0.89 -20.21
CA PRO A 262 7.08 -1.46 -18.93
C PRO A 262 7.32 -0.33 -17.92
N THR A 263 6.58 -0.39 -16.82
CA THR A 263 6.54 0.66 -15.78
C THR A 263 6.80 0.02 -14.43
N VAL A 264 7.40 0.79 -13.52
CA VAL A 264 7.56 0.40 -12.13
C VAL A 264 6.98 1.49 -11.23
N MET A 265 6.25 1.06 -10.20
CA MET A 265 5.72 1.94 -9.17
C MET A 265 6.38 1.70 -7.81
N LEU A 266 6.19 2.64 -6.89
CA LEU A 266 6.48 2.50 -5.47
C LEU A 266 5.57 3.41 -4.66
N TYR A 267 5.44 3.12 -3.38
CA TYR A 267 4.81 4.01 -2.40
C TYR A 267 5.85 4.52 -1.40
N VAL A 268 5.75 5.80 -1.03
CA VAL A 268 6.65 6.44 -0.06
C VAL A 268 5.93 7.55 0.69
N GLU A 269 6.15 7.65 2.00
CA GLU A 269 5.62 8.76 2.82
C GLU A 269 6.11 10.10 2.27
N ALA A 270 5.19 11.07 2.14
CA ALA A 270 5.51 12.37 1.57
C ALA A 270 6.53 13.18 2.41
N ASP A 271 6.56 12.95 3.73
CA ASP A 271 7.49 13.61 4.65
C ASP A 271 8.87 12.92 4.71
N ASN A 272 9.04 11.75 4.09
CA ASN A 272 10.33 11.07 3.94
C ASN A 272 11.13 11.67 2.78
N ALA A 273 11.58 12.91 2.96
CA ALA A 273 12.32 13.66 1.95
C ALA A 273 13.59 12.93 1.46
N ALA A 274 14.24 12.13 2.31
CA ALA A 274 15.43 11.35 1.95
C ALA A 274 15.10 10.24 0.93
N ALA A 275 14.05 9.44 1.19
CA ALA A 275 13.60 8.41 0.28
C ALA A 275 13.06 9.00 -1.03
N VAL A 276 12.21 10.03 -0.94
CA VAL A 276 11.68 10.74 -2.12
C VAL A 276 12.81 11.27 -3.02
N ASN A 277 13.83 11.90 -2.43
CA ASN A 277 14.99 12.39 -3.19
C ASN A 277 15.83 11.27 -3.80
N THR A 278 15.92 10.12 -3.14
CA THR A 278 16.60 8.93 -3.69
C THR A 278 15.86 8.42 -4.93
N TYR A 279 14.53 8.29 -4.86
CA TYR A 279 13.73 7.84 -6.00
C TYR A 279 13.73 8.84 -7.15
N ARG A 280 13.66 10.14 -6.88
CA ARG A 280 13.81 11.17 -7.93
C ARG A 280 15.14 11.08 -8.67
N LYS A 281 16.25 10.85 -7.95
CA LYS A 281 17.57 10.64 -8.57
C LYS A 281 17.62 9.37 -9.43
N LEU A 282 16.80 8.38 -9.12
CA LEU A 282 16.60 7.17 -9.92
C LEU A 282 15.55 7.35 -11.03
N GLY A 283 15.09 8.57 -11.30
CA GLY A 283 14.19 8.88 -12.41
C GLY A 283 12.71 8.60 -12.13
N PHE A 284 12.32 8.47 -10.86
CA PHE A 284 10.91 8.41 -10.47
C PHE A 284 10.29 9.80 -10.37
N ASP A 285 9.04 9.92 -10.83
CA ASP A 285 8.19 11.08 -10.65
C ASP A 285 6.93 10.71 -9.86
N VAL A 286 6.35 11.71 -9.18
CA VAL A 286 5.07 11.51 -8.48
C VAL A 286 3.98 11.28 -9.51
N HIS A 287 3.28 10.15 -9.39
CA HIS A 287 2.18 9.77 -10.27
C HIS A 287 0.83 10.09 -9.64
N SER A 288 0.66 9.73 -8.37
CA SER A 288 -0.55 10.02 -7.59
C SER A 288 -0.21 10.20 -6.11
N VAL A 289 -1.16 10.72 -5.35
CA VAL A 289 -1.05 10.89 -3.89
C VAL A 289 -2.27 10.26 -3.26
N ASP A 290 -2.05 9.32 -2.35
CA ASP A 290 -3.09 8.79 -1.49
C ASP A 290 -3.10 9.59 -0.18
N VAL A 291 -4.28 9.85 0.35
CA VAL A 291 -4.43 10.74 1.50
C VAL A 291 -5.26 10.09 2.60
N ALA A 292 -4.75 10.13 3.83
CA ALA A 292 -5.55 9.88 5.01
C ALA A 292 -6.15 11.18 5.53
N TYR A 293 -7.48 11.28 5.49
CA TYR A 293 -8.24 12.37 6.09
C TYR A 293 -8.68 12.01 7.51
N ALA A 294 -8.70 12.98 8.41
CA ALA A 294 -9.28 12.83 9.75
C ALA A 294 -10.06 14.07 10.16
N ALA A 295 -10.79 14.01 11.27
CA ALA A 295 -11.40 15.19 11.86
C ALA A 295 -10.35 16.27 12.13
N GLY A 296 -10.70 17.53 11.83
CA GLY A 296 -9.91 18.68 12.27
C GLY A 296 -9.88 18.73 13.80
N VAL A 297 -8.76 19.20 14.38
CA VAL A 297 -8.74 19.47 15.82
C VAL A 297 -9.71 20.63 16.03
N SER A 298 -10.77 20.40 16.80
CA SER A 298 -11.68 21.47 17.18
C SER A 298 -10.89 22.42 18.07
N GLY A 299 -10.62 23.64 17.61
CA GLY A 299 -10.06 24.68 18.47
C GLY A 299 -10.98 24.85 19.68
N SER A 300 -10.40 24.70 20.87
CA SER A 300 -11.07 25.04 22.14
C SER A 300 -11.20 26.54 22.29
#